data_AF-A0AAN3V252-F1
#
_entry.id   AF-A0AAN3V252-F1
#
_cell.length_a   1.000
_cell.length_b   1.000
_cell.length_c   1.000
_cell.angle_alpha   90.00
_cell.angle_beta   90.00
_cell.angle_gamma   90.00
#
_symmetry.space_group_name_H-M   'P 1'
#
loop_
_entity.id
_entity.type
_entity.pdbx_description
1 polymer ?
#
loop_
_entity_poly.entity_id
_entity_poly.type
_entity_poly.pdbx_seq_one_letter_code
_entity_poly.pdbx_strand_id
1 'polypeptide(L)'
;MTPVLKPLLGIPGICSLALIANLQNTDAAAGMTKELAQEGEITERDKVIFAAYQTSGSAIITNYFSSGVAVFAFLGTSVIVPLAVILVFKFVGANILRVWLNFEERRNPTQGAQA
;
A
#
# COMPACT_ATOMS: atom_id res chain seq x y z
N MET A 1 -3.13 -17.68 -4.97
CA MET A 1 -4.41 -17.07 -4.54
C MET A 1 -4.38 -15.57 -4.87
N THR A 2 -5.47 -15.06 -5.43
CA THR A 2 -5.69 -13.71 -6.00
C THR A 2 -4.51 -13.07 -6.76
N PRO A 3 -4.28 -13.46 -8.03
CA PRO A 3 -3.23 -12.89 -8.88
C PRO A 3 -3.47 -11.41 -9.28
N VAL A 4 -4.48 -10.75 -8.72
CA VAL A 4 -4.90 -9.36 -9.03
C VAL A 4 -3.92 -8.32 -8.48
N LEU A 5 -3.20 -8.63 -7.41
CA LEU A 5 -2.17 -7.75 -6.83
C LEU A 5 -0.97 -7.55 -7.76
N LYS A 6 -0.63 -8.56 -8.56
CA LYS A 6 0.53 -8.51 -9.45
C LYS A 6 0.38 -7.50 -10.59
N PRO A 7 -0.76 -7.41 -11.32
CA PRO A 7 -0.98 -6.33 -12.28
C PRO A 7 -1.13 -4.97 -11.58
N LEU A 8 -1.85 -4.88 -10.45
CA LEU A 8 -2.18 -3.59 -9.81
C LEU A 8 -1.00 -2.92 -9.07
N LEU A 9 -0.21 -3.70 -8.33
CA LEU A 9 0.86 -3.21 -7.46
C LEU A 9 2.23 -3.82 -7.79
N GLY A 10 2.28 -4.91 -8.55
CA GLY A 10 3.53 -5.59 -8.87
C GLY A 10 3.97 -6.63 -7.84
N ILE A 11 3.22 -6.79 -6.74
CA ILE A 11 3.55 -7.66 -5.61
C ILE A 11 2.86 -9.04 -5.71
N PRO A 12 3.39 -10.10 -5.07
CA PRO A 12 2.77 -11.41 -5.07
C PRO A 12 1.41 -11.44 -4.35
N GLY A 13 0.55 -12.37 -4.77
CA GLY A 13 -0.81 -12.50 -4.25
C GLY A 13 -0.89 -12.87 -2.76
N ILE A 14 0.18 -13.43 -2.19
CA ILE A 14 0.26 -13.79 -0.76
C ILE A 14 0.11 -12.57 0.16
N CYS A 15 0.46 -11.37 -0.32
CA CYS A 15 0.27 -10.10 0.39
C CYS A 15 -1.22 -9.72 0.58
N SER A 16 -2.18 -10.45 -0.01
CA SER A 16 -3.61 -10.10 0.07
C SER A 16 -4.12 -9.98 1.50
N LEU A 17 -3.72 -10.90 2.39
CA LEU A 17 -4.16 -10.86 3.79
C LEU A 17 -3.63 -9.62 4.51
N ALA A 18 -2.36 -9.29 4.30
CA ALA A 18 -1.75 -8.07 4.84
C ALA A 18 -2.38 -6.80 4.23
N LEU A 19 -2.85 -6.84 2.98
CA LEU A 19 -3.54 -5.71 2.36
C LEU A 19 -4.89 -5.47 3.02
N ILE A 20 -5.65 -6.54 3.28
CA ILE A 20 -6.94 -6.46 3.99
C ILE A 20 -6.70 -5.92 5.40
N ALA A 21 -5.67 -6.42 6.10
CA ALA A 21 -5.27 -5.89 7.40
C ALA A 21 -4.92 -4.39 7.32
N ASN A 22 -4.22 -3.93 6.26
CA ASN A 22 -3.84 -2.52 6.12
C ASN A 22 -5.01 -1.56 6.01
N LEU A 23 -6.14 -2.03 5.45
CA LEU A 23 -7.37 -1.22 5.40
C LEU A 23 -7.96 -0.95 6.79
N GLN A 24 -7.58 -1.74 7.80
CA GLN A 24 -8.08 -1.64 9.17
C GLN A 24 -7.02 -1.10 10.15
N ASN A 25 -5.79 -1.59 10.03
CA ASN A 25 -4.67 -1.23 10.89
C ASN A 25 -3.35 -1.34 10.12
N THR A 26 -2.62 -0.21 10.05
CA THR A 26 -1.34 -0.16 9.36
C THR A 26 -0.24 -0.93 10.09
N ASP A 27 -0.21 -0.90 11.43
CA ASP A 27 0.85 -1.52 12.21
C ASP A 27 0.77 -3.05 12.15
N ALA A 28 -0.46 -3.60 12.22
CA ALA A 28 -0.70 -5.03 12.06
C ALA A 28 -0.28 -5.53 10.66
N ALA A 29 -0.62 -4.77 9.62
CA ALA A 29 -0.23 -5.10 8.25
C ALA A 29 1.28 -5.05 8.02
N ALA A 30 1.98 -4.10 8.65
CA ALA A 30 3.43 -4.01 8.60
C ALA A 30 4.08 -5.22 9.27
N GLY A 31 3.53 -5.69 10.41
CA GLY A 31 3.94 -6.93 11.07
C GLY A 31 3.81 -8.15 10.16
N MET A 32 2.64 -8.34 9.54
CA MET A 32 2.41 -9.43 8.59
C MET A 32 3.33 -9.36 7.37
N THR A 33 3.63 -8.14 6.89
CA THR A 33 4.54 -7.96 5.75
C THR A 33 5.98 -8.31 6.10
N LYS A 34 6.39 -7.98 7.33
CA LYS A 34 7.69 -8.37 7.86
C LYS A 34 7.81 -9.89 7.95
N GLU A 35 6.79 -10.59 8.45
CA GLU A 35 6.76 -12.06 8.51
C GLU A 35 6.92 -12.67 7.11
N LEU A 36 6.12 -12.22 6.13
CA LEU A 36 6.24 -12.68 4.74
C LEU A 36 7.65 -12.46 4.15
N ALA A 37 8.31 -11.36 4.50
CA ALA A 37 9.68 -11.09 4.04
C ALA A 37 10.70 -12.01 4.74
N GLN A 38 10.51 -12.29 6.03
CA GLN A 38 11.38 -13.18 6.81
C GLN A 38 11.27 -14.64 6.36
N GLU A 39 10.08 -15.06 5.91
CA GLU A 39 9.83 -16.38 5.34
C GLU A 39 10.35 -16.52 3.89
N GLY A 40 10.79 -15.43 3.26
CA GLY A 40 11.27 -15.43 1.88
C GLY A 40 10.15 -15.51 0.83
N GLU A 41 8.89 -15.32 1.24
CA GLU A 41 7.72 -15.34 0.36
C GLU A 41 7.59 -14.07 -0.50
N ILE A 42 8.23 -12.97 -0.07
CA ILE A 42 8.27 -11.70 -0.80
C ILE A 42 9.70 -11.17 -0.89
N THR A 43 10.02 -10.54 -2.02
CA THR A 43 11.34 -9.92 -2.22
C THR A 43 11.47 -8.60 -1.46
N GLU A 44 12.70 -8.11 -1.29
CA GLU A 44 12.93 -6.77 -0.72
C GLU A 44 12.23 -5.68 -1.54
N ARG A 45 12.23 -5.84 -2.86
CA ARG A 45 11.51 -4.97 -3.78
C ARG A 45 9.99 -4.98 -3.53
N ASP A 46 9.39 -6.16 -3.40
CA ASP A 46 7.96 -6.30 -3.11
C ASP A 46 7.61 -5.66 -1.77
N LYS A 47 8.45 -5.87 -0.76
CA LYS A 47 8.30 -5.29 0.59
C LYS A 47 8.30 -3.76 0.54
N VAL A 48 9.23 -3.15 -0.20
CA VAL A 48 9.34 -1.70 -0.33
C VAL A 48 8.12 -1.10 -1.06
N ILE A 49 7.68 -1.71 -2.16
CA ILE A 49 6.47 -1.29 -2.87
C ILE A 49 5.24 -1.40 -1.96
N PHE A 50 5.14 -2.50 -1.20
CA PHE A 50 4.00 -2.74 -0.33
C PHE A 50 4.00 -1.83 0.90
N ALA A 51 5.17 -1.49 1.46
CA ALA A 51 5.32 -0.49 2.51
C ALA A 51 4.82 0.89 2.04
N ALA A 52 5.09 1.26 0.79
CA ALA A 52 4.57 2.51 0.22
C ALA A 52 3.04 2.50 0.08
N TYR A 53 2.45 1.38 -0.36
CA TYR A 53 0.99 1.22 -0.33
C TYR A 53 0.42 1.37 1.09
N GLN A 54 1.06 0.73 2.07
CA GLN A 54 0.58 0.67 3.44
C GLN A 54 0.67 2.00 4.17
N THR A 55 1.64 2.84 3.84
CA THR A 55 1.82 4.17 4.43
C THR A 55 1.02 5.24 3.69
N SER A 56 0.84 5.10 2.38
CA SER A 56 0.05 6.02 1.58
C SER A 56 -1.40 6.05 2.08
N GLY A 57 -1.92 7.25 2.35
CA GLY A 57 -3.33 7.48 2.71
C GLY A 57 -3.78 6.96 4.09
N SER A 58 -2.99 6.14 4.80
CA SER A 58 -3.45 5.50 6.04
C SER A 58 -3.69 6.47 7.19
N ALA A 59 -2.78 7.42 7.40
CA ALA A 59 -2.97 8.48 8.40
C ALA A 59 -4.21 9.34 8.09
N ILE A 60 -4.50 9.56 6.81
CA ILE A 60 -5.67 10.33 6.37
C ILE A 60 -6.96 9.56 6.65
N ILE A 61 -6.99 8.24 6.39
CA ILE A 61 -8.14 7.39 6.73
C ILE A 61 -8.40 7.45 8.24
N THR A 62 -7.37 7.28 9.07
CA THR A 62 -7.50 7.36 10.52
C THR A 62 -8.02 8.72 10.96
N ASN A 63 -7.48 9.82 10.40
CA ASN A 63 -7.96 11.16 10.72
C ASN A 63 -9.40 11.40 10.25
N TYR A 64 -9.78 10.87 9.09
CA TYR A 64 -11.13 10.98 8.52
C TYR A 64 -12.19 10.34 9.43
N PHE A 65 -11.90 9.15 9.96
CA PHE A 65 -12.80 8.45 10.88
C PHE A 65 -12.67 8.86 12.35
N SER A 66 -11.59 9.54 12.73
CA SER A 66 -11.41 10.04 14.10
C SER A 66 -12.00 11.44 14.27
N SER A 67 -11.45 12.44 13.59
CA SER A 67 -11.87 13.84 13.72
C SER A 67 -12.89 14.27 12.66
N GLY A 68 -12.79 13.70 11.46
CA GLY A 68 -13.67 14.03 10.32
C GLY A 68 -15.14 13.72 10.59
N VAL A 69 -15.45 12.72 11.42
CA VAL A 69 -16.84 12.34 11.75
C VAL A 69 -17.64 13.51 12.33
N ALA A 70 -16.99 14.41 13.08
CA ALA A 70 -17.65 15.60 13.63
C ALA A 70 -18.22 16.55 12.56
N VAL A 71 -17.66 16.52 11.35
CA VAL A 71 -18.09 17.37 10.23
C VAL A 71 -18.93 16.62 9.19
N PHE A 72 -19.21 15.33 9.39
CA PHE A 72 -19.98 14.53 8.42
C PHE A 72 -21.41 15.04 8.22
N ALA A 73 -22.03 15.59 9.27
CA ALA A 73 -23.36 16.20 9.17
C ALA A 73 -23.41 17.47 8.29
N PHE A 74 -22.26 18.09 8.04
CA PHE A 74 -22.14 19.31 7.23
C PHE A 74 -21.59 19.04 5.82
N LEU A 75 -21.24 17.80 5.50
CA LEU A 75 -20.77 17.43 4.17
C LEU A 75 -21.94 17.43 3.17
N GLY A 76 -21.82 18.23 2.12
CA GLY A 76 -22.76 18.23 0.99
C GLY A 76 -22.62 17.03 0.03
N THR A 77 -21.73 16.08 0.36
CA THR A 77 -21.45 14.88 -0.45
C THR A 77 -21.47 13.63 0.42
N SER A 78 -21.62 12.46 -0.19
CA SER A 78 -21.51 11.19 0.51
C SER A 78 -20.14 11.02 1.15
N VAL A 79 -20.13 10.53 2.39
CA VAL A 79 -18.94 10.16 3.18
C VAL A 79 -18.04 9.16 2.44
N ILE A 80 -18.61 8.40 1.50
CA ILE A 80 -17.86 7.42 0.69
C ILE A 80 -16.92 8.12 -0.31
N VAL A 81 -17.25 9.33 -0.77
CA VAL A 81 -16.48 10.01 -1.84
C VAL A 81 -15.05 10.34 -1.39
N PRO A 82 -14.81 11.04 -0.27
CA PRO A 82 -13.43 11.28 0.20
C PRO A 82 -12.68 9.98 0.52
N LEU A 83 -13.36 8.98 1.09
CA LEU A 83 -12.76 7.69 1.39
C LEU A 83 -12.27 6.99 0.11
N ALA A 84 -13.09 6.97 -0.94
CA ALA A 84 -12.73 6.38 -2.23
C ALA A 84 -11.53 7.09 -2.85
N VAL A 85 -11.45 8.42 -2.76
CA VAL A 85 -10.28 9.19 -3.21
C VAL A 85 -9.03 8.74 -2.45
N ILE A 86 -9.08 8.67 -1.11
CA ILE A 86 -7.93 8.25 -0.32
C ILE A 86 -7.48 6.84 -0.71
N LEU A 87 -8.42 5.90 -0.88
CA LEU A 87 -8.13 4.52 -1.30
C LEU A 87 -7.45 4.48 -2.67
N VAL A 88 -7.91 5.26 -3.66
CA VAL A 88 -7.25 5.38 -4.96
C VAL A 88 -5.82 5.89 -4.81
N PHE A 89 -5.61 6.92 -3.98
CA PHE A 89 -4.28 7.46 -3.74
C PHE A 89 -3.31 6.47 -3.08
N LYS A 90 -3.80 5.46 -2.32
CA LYS A 90 -2.95 4.36 -1.84
C LYS A 90 -2.30 3.60 -2.99
N PHE A 91 -3.07 3.28 -4.03
CA PHE A 91 -2.57 2.61 -5.23
C PHE A 91 -1.63 3.51 -6.03
N VAL A 92 -1.96 4.81 -6.15
CA VAL A 92 -1.10 5.78 -6.85
C VAL A 92 0.27 5.87 -6.19
N GLY A 93 0.33 6.04 -4.87
CA GLY A 93 1.60 6.16 -4.14
C GLY A 93 2.53 4.96 -4.33
N ALA A 94 1.97 3.75 -4.24
CA ALA A 94 2.73 2.52 -4.50
C ALA A 94 3.21 2.40 -5.95
N ASN A 95 2.37 2.79 -6.92
CA ASN A 95 2.73 2.73 -8.34
C ASN A 95 3.78 3.78 -8.74
N ILE A 96 3.77 4.96 -8.11
CA ILE A 96 4.84 5.96 -8.28
C ILE A 96 6.18 5.37 -7.84
N LEU A 97 6.22 4.73 -6.67
CA LEU A 97 7.45 4.08 -6.19
C LEU A 97 7.89 2.93 -7.11
N ARG A 98 6.94 2.11 -7.59
CA ARG A 98 7.23 1.05 -8.57
C ARG A 98 7.86 1.61 -9.85
N VAL A 99 7.36 2.73 -10.36
CA VAL A 99 7.93 3.41 -11.54
C VAL A 99 9.32 3.94 -11.22
N TRP A 100 9.50 4.58 -10.07
CA TRP A 100 10.81 5.08 -9.64
C TRP A 100 11.85 3.96 -9.52
N LEU A 101 11.51 2.83 -8.90
CA LEU A 101 12.39 1.67 -8.79
C LEU A 101 12.77 1.10 -10.17
N ASN A 102 11.82 1.03 -11.11
CA ASN A 102 12.11 0.63 -12.49
C ASN A 102 13.10 1.58 -13.19
N PHE A 103 13.05 2.88 -12.89
CA PHE A 103 14.01 3.84 -13.43
C PHE A 103 15.38 3.68 -12.78
N GLU A 104 15.44 3.49 -11.46
CA GLU A 104 16.69 3.36 -10.74
C GLU A 104 17.44 2.07 -11.12
N GLU A 105 16.75 0.94 -11.26
CA GLU A 105 17.34 -0.32 -11.73
C GLU A 105 17.89 -0.23 -13.15
N ARG A 106 17.26 0.58 -14.02
CA ARG A 106 17.79 0.86 -15.37
C ARG A 106 19.04 1.72 -15.34
N ARG A 107 19.18 2.60 -14.33
CA ARG A 107 20.36 3.47 -14.17
C ARG A 107 21.52 2.75 -13.50
N ASN A 108 21.24 1.88 -12.53
CA ASN A 108 22.23 1.13 -11.75
C ASN A 108 21.96 -0.39 -11.77
N PRO A 109 22.22 -1.08 -12.89
CA PRO A 109 21.94 -2.50 -13.05
C PRO A 109 22.70 -3.42 -12.07
N THR A 110 23.80 -2.95 -11.47
CA THR A 110 24.60 -3.73 -10.50
C THR A 110 23.89 -3.93 -9.16
N GLN A 111 22.89 -3.11 -8.80
CA GLN A 111 22.13 -3.26 -7.56
C GLN A 111 20.95 -4.24 -7.68
N GLY A 112 20.39 -4.43 -8.88
CA GLY A 112 19.24 -5.32 -9.10
C GLY A 112 19.57 -6.82 -9.02
N ALA A 113 20.85 -7.19 -8.96
CA ALA A 113 21.29 -8.59 -8.85
C ALA A 113 21.34 -9.12 -7.40
N GLN A 114 21.07 -8.26 -6.40
CA GLN A 114 21.16 -8.60 -4.96
C GLN A 114 19.84 -8.42 -4.19
N ALA A 115 18.71 -8.15 -4.87
CA ALA A 115 17.41 -7.83 -4.25
C ALA A 115 16.32 -8.86 -4.57
#